data_AF-A0A316L457-F1
#
_entry.id   AF-A0A316L457-F1
#
_cell.length_a   1.000
_cell.length_b   1.000
_cell.length_c   1.000
_cell.angle_alpha   90.00
_cell.angle_beta   90.00
_cell.angle_gamma   90.00
#
_symmetry.space_group_name_H-M   'P 1'
#
loop_
_entity.id
_entity.type
_entity.pdbx_description
1 polymer ?
#
loop_
_entity_poly.entity_id
_entity_poly.type
_entity_poly.pdbx_seq_one_letter_code
_entity_poly.pdbx_strand_id
1 'polypeptide(L)'
;MYDWNPNVELLSEFRGVDKKVILKCKKCFHIWESTPSHLKERRGCPICARKYLTSLYVKSKEKFIEEMKEIDPTIEIIGEYVNNRTKIKCRCKDCGNEWEVTPSNLLKYRGCPACSASKGEKFIAYYLKENNIAFIPQKRFDDCKDKRALPFDFYLPSFNMCIEFDGQQHFNPDTYFGESEEKAKEDFERLKRRDNIKNNYCAKNNITLIRIPYWEVNNISVLLDKIFNKGRI
;
A
#
# COMPACT_ATOMS: atom_id res chain seq x y z
N MET A 1 37.96 9.88 -38.77
CA MET A 1 37.11 8.69 -38.53
C MET A 1 36.29 8.98 -37.29
N TYR A 2 34.97 8.79 -37.33
CA TYR A 2 34.13 8.92 -36.14
C TYR A 2 34.42 7.72 -35.24
N ASP A 3 35.09 7.94 -34.11
CA ASP A 3 35.32 6.88 -33.12
C ASP A 3 34.01 6.64 -32.35
N TRP A 4 33.35 5.55 -32.71
CA TRP A 4 32.11 5.11 -32.08
C TRP A 4 32.41 4.36 -30.78
N ASN A 5 31.44 4.30 -29.87
CA ASN A 5 31.54 3.44 -28.70
C ASN A 5 31.74 1.97 -29.16
N PRO A 6 32.83 1.28 -28.75
CA PRO A 6 33.19 -0.05 -29.25
C PRO A 6 32.13 -1.13 -28.95
N ASN A 7 31.25 -0.86 -27.97
CA ASN A 7 30.18 -1.76 -27.54
C ASN A 7 28.88 -1.62 -28.34
N VAL A 8 28.88 -0.82 -29.40
CA VAL A 8 27.73 -0.55 -30.26
C VAL A 8 28.05 -0.99 -31.69
N GLU A 9 27.07 -1.59 -32.35
CA GLU A 9 27.12 -2.03 -33.75
C GLU A 9 26.06 -1.26 -34.54
N LEU A 10 26.40 -0.74 -35.70
CA LEU A 10 25.51 0.00 -36.59
C LEU A 10 24.85 -0.99 -37.58
N LEU A 11 23.52 -1.04 -37.61
CA LEU A 11 22.76 -1.95 -38.49
C LEU A 11 22.16 -1.27 -39.72
N SER A 12 22.08 0.07 -39.74
CA SER A 12 21.52 0.83 -40.87
C SER A 12 22.56 1.75 -41.53
N GLU A 13 22.37 2.07 -42.80
CA GLU A 13 23.20 3.03 -43.53
C GLU A 13 23.23 4.41 -42.86
N PHE A 14 24.41 5.01 -42.80
CA PHE A 14 24.60 6.37 -42.32
C PHE A 14 24.23 7.38 -43.40
N ARG A 15 23.17 8.17 -43.19
CA ARG A 15 22.66 9.17 -44.16
C ARG A 15 22.75 10.61 -43.65
N GLY A 16 23.62 10.88 -42.68
CA GLY A 16 23.84 12.21 -42.08
C GLY A 16 23.75 12.21 -40.54
N VAL A 17 24.28 13.26 -39.90
CA VAL A 17 24.44 13.35 -38.43
C VAL A 17 23.13 13.49 -37.65
N ASP A 18 22.08 13.99 -38.31
CA ASP A 18 20.74 14.23 -37.73
C ASP A 18 19.71 13.19 -38.18
N LYS A 19 20.11 12.23 -39.01
CA LYS A 19 19.27 11.10 -39.40
C LYS A 19 19.44 9.97 -38.39
N LYS A 20 18.32 9.42 -37.93
CA LYS A 20 18.34 8.27 -37.03
C LYS A 20 18.98 7.08 -37.72
N VAL A 21 19.76 6.33 -36.95
CA VAL A 21 20.34 5.07 -37.34
C VAL A 21 19.93 3.97 -36.36
N ILE A 22 19.82 2.75 -36.86
CA ILE A 22 19.51 1.54 -36.08
C ILE A 22 20.82 0.97 -35.54
N LEU A 23 20.85 0.72 -34.24
CA LEU A 23 22.04 0.29 -33.51
C LEU A 23 21.73 -0.95 -32.71
N LYS A 24 22.75 -1.77 -32.47
CA LYS A 24 22.67 -2.97 -31.63
C LYS A 24 23.77 -2.95 -30.58
N CYS A 25 23.42 -3.32 -29.35
CA CYS A 25 24.38 -3.41 -28.27
C CYS A 25 25.09 -4.77 -28.35
N LYS A 26 26.43 -4.77 -28.36
CA LYS A 26 27.20 -6.03 -28.35
C LYS A 26 27.13 -6.78 -27.02
N LYS A 27 26.76 -6.11 -25.93
CA LYS A 27 26.68 -6.70 -24.58
C LYS A 27 25.33 -7.34 -24.27
N CYS A 28 24.24 -6.66 -24.58
CA CYS A 28 22.88 -7.09 -24.22
C CYS A 28 21.97 -7.34 -25.43
N PHE A 29 22.52 -7.22 -26.65
CA PHE A 29 21.83 -7.43 -27.93
C PHE A 29 20.59 -6.55 -28.16
N HIS A 30 20.36 -5.55 -27.32
CA HIS A 30 19.28 -4.58 -27.50
C HIS A 30 19.47 -3.76 -28.77
N ILE A 31 18.38 -3.61 -29.54
CA ILE A 31 18.32 -2.80 -30.75
C ILE A 31 17.57 -1.50 -30.45
N TRP A 32 18.12 -0.36 -30.84
CA TRP A 32 17.47 0.95 -30.67
C TRP A 32 17.83 1.93 -31.80
N GLU A 33 17.03 2.98 -31.93
CA GLU A 33 17.30 4.09 -32.84
C GLU A 33 17.94 5.27 -32.12
N SER A 34 18.95 5.88 -32.71
CA SER A 34 19.54 7.13 -32.21
C SER A 34 20.16 7.94 -33.34
N THR A 35 20.37 9.24 -33.14
CA THR A 35 21.12 10.04 -34.12
C THR A 35 22.62 9.89 -33.86
N PRO A 36 23.46 9.90 -34.90
CA PRO A 36 24.92 9.93 -34.77
C PRO A 36 25.45 11.01 -33.82
N SER A 37 24.80 12.17 -33.76
CA SER A 37 25.13 13.25 -32.81
C SER A 37 25.01 12.82 -31.33
N HIS A 38 24.08 11.91 -30.99
CA HIS A 38 23.88 11.37 -29.65
C HIS A 38 24.81 10.19 -29.29
N LEU A 39 25.65 9.75 -30.23
CA LEU A 39 26.52 8.58 -30.08
C LEU A 39 27.99 8.94 -29.89
N LYS A 40 28.31 10.24 -29.87
CA LYS A 40 29.64 10.76 -29.52
C LYS A 40 29.87 10.68 -28.00
N GLU A 41 31.10 10.32 -27.63
CA GLU A 41 31.68 10.26 -26.28
C GLU A 41 30.85 9.56 -25.17
N ARG A 42 31.35 8.42 -24.67
CA ARG A 42 30.91 7.69 -23.46
C ARG A 42 29.42 7.30 -23.37
N ARG A 43 28.57 7.67 -24.33
CA ARG A 43 27.18 7.24 -24.44
C ARG A 43 27.10 5.90 -25.14
N GLY A 44 26.18 5.03 -24.73
CA GLY A 44 26.07 3.65 -25.18
C GLY A 44 24.65 3.13 -25.07
N CYS A 45 24.49 1.82 -24.96
CA CYS A 45 23.17 1.21 -24.88
C CYS A 45 22.37 1.74 -23.68
N PRO A 46 21.14 2.28 -23.89
CA PRO A 46 20.32 2.85 -22.81
C PRO A 46 19.90 1.80 -21.77
N ILE A 47 19.75 0.53 -22.17
CA ILE A 47 19.44 -0.56 -21.24
C ILE A 47 20.64 -0.86 -20.34
N CYS A 48 21.85 -0.96 -20.89
CA CYS A 48 23.05 -1.20 -20.09
C CYS A 48 23.34 -0.05 -19.13
N ALA A 49 23.21 1.20 -19.61
CA ALA A 49 23.37 2.38 -18.77
C ALA A 49 22.35 2.38 -17.61
N ARG A 50 21.08 2.07 -17.90
CA ARG A 50 20.05 1.94 -16.87
C ARG A 50 20.38 0.82 -15.88
N LYS A 51 20.76 -0.37 -16.33
CA LYS A 51 21.14 -1.50 -15.45
C LYS A 51 22.32 -1.13 -14.54
N TYR A 52 23.34 -0.46 -15.06
CA TYR A 52 24.49 -0.01 -14.28
C TYR A 52 24.09 1.02 -13.22
N LEU A 53 23.29 2.02 -13.58
CA LEU A 53 22.75 2.98 -12.62
C LEU A 53 21.87 2.27 -11.57
N THR A 54 21.03 1.33 -11.99
CA THR A 54 20.22 0.52 -11.08
C THR A 54 21.12 -0.26 -10.11
N SER A 55 22.21 -0.88 -10.55
CA SER A 55 23.13 -1.58 -9.64
C SER A 55 23.89 -0.67 -8.68
N LEU A 56 24.10 0.61 -9.04
CA LEU A 56 24.77 1.58 -8.17
C LEU A 56 23.81 2.20 -7.14
N TYR A 57 22.55 2.45 -7.54
CA TYR A 57 21.62 3.28 -6.77
C TYR A 57 20.42 2.52 -6.20
N VAL A 58 20.08 1.34 -6.73
CA VAL A 58 19.06 0.48 -6.11
C VAL A 58 19.72 -0.27 -4.97
N LYS A 59 19.22 0.05 -3.78
CA LYS A 59 19.59 -0.60 -2.54
C LYS A 59 19.38 -2.12 -2.66
N SER A 60 20.39 -2.91 -2.28
CA SER A 60 20.23 -4.37 -2.24
C SER A 60 19.22 -4.79 -1.17
N LYS A 61 18.68 -6.01 -1.31
CA LYS A 61 17.74 -6.60 -0.34
C LYS A 61 18.38 -6.65 1.05
N GLU A 62 19.65 -7.03 1.12
CA GLU A 62 20.41 -7.20 2.36
C GLU A 62 20.53 -5.87 3.09
N LYS A 63 20.94 -4.82 2.38
CA LYS A 63 21.03 -3.47 2.93
C LYS A 63 19.67 -2.94 3.37
N PHE A 64 18.58 -3.30 2.67
CA PHE A 64 17.24 -2.93 3.09
C PHE A 64 16.84 -3.59 4.40
N ILE A 65 17.10 -4.88 4.54
CA ILE A 65 16.81 -5.64 5.76
C ILE A 65 17.65 -5.13 6.94
N GLU A 66 18.92 -4.82 6.72
CA GLU A 66 19.82 -4.29 7.74
C GLU A 66 19.33 -2.94 8.28
N GLU A 67 19.06 -1.96 7.41
CA GLU A 67 18.51 -0.67 7.84
C GLU A 67 17.14 -0.83 8.53
N MET A 68 16.30 -1.78 8.09
CA MET A 68 15.03 -2.04 8.79
C MET A 68 15.25 -2.59 10.21
N LYS A 69 16.24 -3.46 10.42
CA LYS A 69 16.58 -3.96 11.75
C LYS A 69 17.08 -2.84 12.68
N GLU A 70 17.80 -1.87 12.15
CA GLU A 70 18.26 -0.70 12.92
C GLU A 70 17.13 0.27 13.26
N ILE A 71 16.21 0.50 12.31
CA ILE A 71 15.13 1.48 12.46
C ILE A 71 13.98 0.92 13.31
N ASP A 72 13.56 -0.31 13.04
CA ASP A 72 12.42 -0.96 13.69
C ASP A 72 12.63 -2.48 13.78
N PRO A 73 13.32 -2.96 14.83
CA PRO A 73 13.65 -4.38 14.98
C PRO A 73 12.42 -5.28 15.19
N THR A 74 11.26 -4.68 15.49
CA THR A 74 9.99 -5.39 15.69
C THR A 74 9.40 -5.91 14.37
N ILE A 75 9.90 -5.43 13.21
CA ILE A 75 9.39 -5.80 11.90
C ILE A 75 10.34 -6.80 11.23
N GLU A 76 9.80 -7.96 10.88
CA GLU A 76 10.45 -8.99 10.07
C GLU A 76 10.03 -8.85 8.60
N ILE A 77 11.00 -8.85 7.69
CA ILE A 77 10.75 -8.85 6.25
C ILE A 77 10.69 -10.30 5.75
N ILE A 78 9.50 -10.76 5.35
CA ILE A 78 9.26 -12.15 4.92
C ILE A 78 9.09 -12.29 3.40
N GLY A 79 8.86 -11.19 2.68
CA GLY A 79 8.73 -11.18 1.22
C GLY A 79 10.03 -10.88 0.47
N GLU A 80 9.95 -10.94 -0.86
CA GLU A 80 11.05 -10.55 -1.74
C GLU A 80 11.12 -9.03 -1.93
N TYR A 81 12.32 -8.47 -1.84
CA TYR A 81 12.57 -7.07 -2.15
C TYR A 81 12.89 -6.90 -3.62
N VAL A 82 12.06 -6.14 -4.33
CA VAL A 82 12.27 -5.81 -5.75
C VAL A 82 12.83 -4.39 -5.89
N ASN A 83 12.18 -3.41 -5.28
CA ASN A 83 12.58 -2.01 -5.25
C ASN A 83 11.78 -1.27 -4.16
N ASN A 84 12.03 0.03 -3.98
CA ASN A 84 11.39 0.81 -2.92
C ASN A 84 9.90 1.14 -3.15
N ARG A 85 9.33 0.86 -4.34
CA ARG A 85 7.94 1.17 -4.71
C ARG A 85 7.06 -0.07 -4.82
N THR A 86 7.65 -1.25 -4.90
CA THR A 86 6.92 -2.52 -4.99
C THR A 86 6.60 -2.98 -3.58
N LYS A 87 5.35 -3.41 -3.34
CA LYS A 87 4.95 -3.90 -2.03
C LYS A 87 5.78 -5.13 -1.65
N ILE A 88 6.18 -5.18 -0.39
CA ILE A 88 6.85 -6.31 0.24
C ILE A 88 6.00 -6.81 1.39
N LYS A 89 6.04 -8.11 1.63
CA LYS A 89 5.35 -8.74 2.76
C LYS A 89 6.21 -8.67 4.02
N CYS A 90 5.61 -8.21 5.12
CA CYS A 90 6.24 -8.04 6.43
C CYS A 90 5.44 -8.77 7.51
N ARG A 91 6.09 -9.10 8.62
CA ARG A 91 5.50 -9.66 9.83
C ARG A 91 5.94 -8.86 11.06
N CYS A 92 5.03 -8.57 11.97
CA CYS A 92 5.36 -7.96 13.25
C CYS A 92 5.73 -9.06 14.24
N LYS A 93 6.89 -8.95 14.89
CA LYS A 93 7.36 -9.92 15.90
C LYS A 93 6.56 -9.84 17.20
N ASP A 94 6.03 -8.67 17.54
CA ASP A 94 5.30 -8.47 18.80
C ASP A 94 3.89 -9.05 18.76
N CYS A 95 3.17 -8.90 17.63
CA CYS A 95 1.77 -9.32 17.51
C CYS A 95 1.51 -10.38 16.43
N GLY A 96 2.55 -10.80 15.70
CA GLY A 96 2.45 -11.80 14.63
C GLY A 96 1.73 -11.33 13.36
N ASN A 97 1.26 -10.08 13.28
CA ASN A 97 0.49 -9.59 12.14
C ASN A 97 1.32 -9.59 10.85
N GLU A 98 0.77 -10.09 9.75
CA GLU A 98 1.37 -10.04 8.42
C GLU A 98 0.66 -9.02 7.53
N TRP A 99 1.41 -8.19 6.82
CA TRP A 99 0.84 -7.20 5.90
C TRP A 99 1.77 -6.87 4.74
N GLU A 100 1.21 -6.24 3.71
CA GLU A 100 1.96 -5.75 2.56
C GLU A 100 2.13 -4.23 2.59
N VAL A 101 3.34 -3.75 2.36
CA VAL A 101 3.67 -2.33 2.36
C VAL A 101 4.84 -2.03 1.42
N THR A 102 4.89 -0.84 0.84
CA THR A 102 6.06 -0.43 0.03
C THR A 102 7.24 -0.10 0.94
N PRO A 103 8.48 -0.53 0.64
CA PRO A 103 9.66 -0.23 1.46
C PRO A 103 9.87 1.25 1.78
N SER A 104 9.57 2.16 0.83
CA SER A 104 9.65 3.61 1.07
C SER A 104 8.73 4.08 2.20
N ASN A 105 7.50 3.57 2.25
CA ASN A 105 6.55 3.88 3.31
C ASN A 105 6.97 3.25 4.64
N LEU A 106 7.49 2.02 4.60
CA LEU A 106 7.92 1.32 5.79
C LEU A 106 9.07 2.06 6.49
N LEU A 107 10.06 2.57 5.73
CA LEU A 107 11.16 3.38 6.25
C LEU A 107 10.70 4.72 6.84
N LYS A 108 9.66 5.33 6.24
CA LYS A 108 9.17 6.66 6.61
C LYS A 108 8.22 6.63 7.82
N TYR A 109 7.21 5.77 7.79
CA TYR A 109 6.12 5.78 8.78
C TYR A 109 6.32 4.78 9.91
N ARG A 110 7.05 3.68 9.65
CA ARG A 110 7.46 2.66 10.64
C ARG A 110 6.26 2.01 11.36
N GLY A 111 6.55 0.99 12.18
CA GLY A 111 5.56 0.33 13.03
C GLY A 111 4.62 -0.63 12.31
N CYS A 112 3.97 -1.46 13.13
CA CYS A 112 2.95 -2.39 12.70
C CYS A 112 1.57 -1.71 12.71
N PRO A 113 0.79 -1.77 11.61
CA PRO A 113 -0.53 -1.15 11.55
C PRO A 113 -1.51 -1.74 12.58
N ALA A 114 -1.39 -3.04 12.89
CA ALA A 114 -2.19 -3.67 13.94
C ALA A 114 -1.80 -3.20 15.35
N CYS A 115 -0.52 -2.90 15.59
CA CYS A 115 -0.08 -2.34 16.86
C CYS A 115 -0.49 -0.87 17.04
N SER A 116 -0.60 -0.10 15.95
CA SER A 116 -1.10 1.28 15.98
C SER A 116 -2.64 1.39 16.02
N ALA A 117 -3.36 0.30 15.78
CA ALA A 117 -4.82 0.30 15.77
C ALA A 117 -5.42 0.69 17.12
N SER A 118 -6.65 1.22 17.08
CA SER A 118 -7.40 1.61 18.28
C SER A 118 -7.64 0.39 19.19
N LYS A 119 -7.90 0.64 20.49
CA LYS A 119 -8.22 -0.45 21.44
C LYS A 119 -9.42 -1.29 20.96
N GLY A 120 -10.43 -0.64 20.37
CA GLY A 120 -11.60 -1.31 19.82
C GLY A 120 -11.25 -2.22 18.63
N GLU A 121 -10.53 -1.70 17.64
CA GLU A 121 -10.08 -2.51 16.49
C GLU A 121 -9.22 -3.70 16.92
N LYS A 122 -8.31 -3.51 17.88
CA LYS A 122 -7.48 -4.60 18.43
C LYS A 122 -8.34 -5.69 19.05
N PHE A 123 -9.34 -5.30 19.83
CA PHE A 123 -10.24 -6.25 20.49
C PHE A 123 -11.09 -7.02 19.48
N ILE A 124 -11.64 -6.33 18.47
CA ILE A 124 -12.39 -6.97 17.37
C ILE A 124 -11.48 -7.97 16.64
N ALA A 125 -10.27 -7.55 16.25
CA ALA A 125 -9.32 -8.42 15.56
C ALA A 125 -8.93 -9.64 16.41
N TYR A 126 -8.72 -9.46 17.71
CA TYR A 126 -8.45 -10.56 18.65
C TYR A 126 -9.63 -11.53 18.71
N TYR A 127 -10.84 -11.03 18.94
CA TYR A 127 -12.06 -11.87 18.98
C TYR A 127 -12.23 -12.69 17.70
N LEU A 128 -12.05 -12.07 16.52
CA LEU A 128 -12.18 -12.77 15.24
C LEU A 128 -11.14 -13.88 15.08
N LYS A 129 -9.89 -13.63 15.51
CA LYS A 129 -8.81 -14.64 15.48
C LYS A 129 -9.09 -15.81 16.41
N GLU A 130 -9.44 -15.55 17.66
CA GLU A 130 -9.72 -16.59 18.67
C GLU A 130 -10.89 -17.49 18.25
N ASN A 131 -11.89 -16.92 17.56
CA ASN A 131 -13.04 -17.67 17.05
C ASN A 131 -12.80 -18.30 15.66
N ASN A 132 -11.56 -18.24 15.13
CA ASN A 132 -11.19 -18.74 13.79
C ASN A 132 -12.07 -18.16 12.66
N ILE A 133 -12.51 -16.91 12.79
CA ILE A 133 -13.30 -16.21 11.79
C ILE A 133 -12.34 -15.52 10.82
N ALA A 134 -12.43 -15.88 9.53
CA ALA A 134 -11.63 -15.23 8.49
C ALA A 134 -12.09 -13.79 8.26
N PHE A 135 -11.14 -12.85 8.24
CA PHE A 135 -11.40 -11.43 8.01
C PHE A 135 -10.29 -10.75 7.20
N ILE A 136 -10.65 -9.64 6.54
CA ILE A 136 -9.76 -8.77 5.78
C ILE A 136 -9.81 -7.39 6.42
N PRO A 137 -8.72 -6.91 7.05
CA PRO A 137 -8.68 -5.57 7.64
C PRO A 137 -8.60 -4.49 6.56
N GLN A 138 -9.14 -3.31 6.84
CA GLN A 138 -9.06 -2.11 5.99
C GLN A 138 -9.47 -2.38 4.53
N LYS A 139 -10.47 -3.26 4.32
CA LYS A 139 -10.95 -3.69 3.00
C LYS A 139 -11.50 -2.50 2.23
N ARG A 140 -11.07 -2.35 0.98
CA ARG A 140 -11.60 -1.37 0.03
C ARG A 140 -12.32 -2.11 -1.09
N PHE A 141 -13.51 -1.63 -1.42
CA PHE A 141 -14.24 -2.03 -2.62
C PHE A 141 -14.07 -0.92 -3.67
N ASP A 142 -13.73 -1.31 -4.91
CA ASP A 142 -13.31 -0.35 -5.95
C ASP A 142 -14.42 0.63 -6.36
N ASP A 143 -15.66 0.20 -6.21
CA ASP A 143 -16.90 0.91 -6.50
C ASP A 143 -17.47 1.68 -5.29
N CYS A 144 -17.03 1.36 -4.06
CA CYS A 144 -17.36 2.14 -2.86
C CYS A 144 -16.37 3.30 -2.66
N LYS A 145 -16.59 4.43 -3.33
CA LYS A 145 -15.66 5.58 -3.29
C LYS A 145 -16.34 6.93 -3.13
N ASP A 146 -15.63 7.84 -2.45
CA ASP A 146 -15.88 9.29 -2.50
C ASP A 146 -14.94 9.89 -3.57
N LYS A 147 -13.77 10.42 -3.18
CA LYS A 147 -12.66 10.70 -4.12
C LYS A 147 -11.79 9.47 -4.41
N ARG A 148 -11.65 8.59 -3.42
CA ARG A 148 -10.91 7.32 -3.47
C ARG A 148 -11.76 6.24 -2.81
N ALA A 149 -11.46 4.97 -3.11
CA ALA A 149 -12.13 3.84 -2.49
C ALA A 149 -12.07 3.95 -0.96
N LEU A 150 -13.20 3.83 -0.29
CA LEU A 150 -13.33 3.98 1.15
C LEU A 150 -12.95 2.66 1.84
N PRO A 151 -12.11 2.70 2.89
CA PRO A 151 -11.77 1.51 3.65
C PRO A 151 -12.86 1.17 4.66
N PHE A 152 -13.09 -0.12 4.87
CA PHE A 152 -13.85 -0.69 5.96
C PHE A 152 -12.91 -1.34 6.96
N ASP A 153 -13.12 -1.16 8.27
CA ASP A 153 -12.17 -1.63 9.29
C ASP A 153 -11.95 -3.13 9.22
N PHE A 154 -13.04 -3.90 9.11
CA PHE A 154 -13.00 -5.35 8.88
C PHE A 154 -14.06 -5.78 7.87
N TYR A 155 -13.68 -6.67 6.94
CA TYR A 155 -14.61 -7.40 6.08
C TYR A 155 -14.49 -8.90 6.34
N LEU A 156 -15.61 -9.58 6.58
CA LEU A 156 -15.70 -11.00 6.87
C LEU A 156 -16.33 -11.70 5.66
N PRO A 157 -15.52 -12.33 4.77
CA PRO A 157 -16.03 -12.89 3.51
C PRO A 157 -17.10 -13.97 3.73
N SER A 158 -16.91 -14.83 4.74
CA SER A 158 -17.83 -15.96 5.02
C SER A 158 -19.24 -15.50 5.42
N PHE A 159 -19.37 -14.29 5.94
CA PHE A 159 -20.64 -13.71 6.38
C PHE A 159 -21.15 -12.60 5.45
N ASN A 160 -20.39 -12.29 4.39
CA ASN A 160 -20.57 -11.10 3.55
C ASN A 160 -20.88 -9.84 4.39
N MET A 161 -20.03 -9.57 5.39
CA MET A 161 -20.28 -8.57 6.43
C MET A 161 -19.08 -7.62 6.58
N CYS A 162 -19.36 -6.33 6.79
CA CYS A 162 -18.39 -5.32 7.21
C CYS A 162 -18.64 -4.93 8.68
N ILE A 163 -17.56 -4.71 9.42
CA ILE A 163 -17.58 -4.15 10.79
C ILE A 163 -16.79 -2.84 10.78
N GLU A 164 -17.38 -1.79 11.34
CA GLU A 164 -16.76 -0.48 11.59
C GLU A 164 -16.72 -0.20 13.09
N PHE A 165 -15.61 0.34 13.57
CA PHE A 165 -15.47 0.83 14.94
C PHE A 165 -15.47 2.36 14.95
N ASP A 166 -16.60 2.95 15.33
CA ASP A 166 -16.80 4.40 15.28
C ASP A 166 -16.26 5.08 16.54
N GLY A 167 -15.16 5.81 16.39
CA GLY A 167 -14.59 6.67 17.42
C GLY A 167 -15.49 7.85 17.81
N GLN A 168 -15.18 8.53 18.92
CA GLN A 168 -15.92 9.70 19.43
C GLN A 168 -16.13 10.82 18.38
N GLN A 169 -15.19 10.97 17.45
CA GLN A 169 -15.20 11.95 16.36
C GLN A 169 -16.32 11.72 15.33
N HIS A 170 -16.92 10.52 15.29
CA HIS A 170 -18.14 10.29 14.50
C HIS A 170 -19.39 10.92 15.14
N PHE A 171 -19.33 11.26 16.42
CA PHE A 171 -20.48 11.72 17.20
C PHE A 171 -20.43 13.22 17.51
N ASN A 172 -19.23 13.79 17.71
CA ASN A 172 -19.05 15.22 17.97
C ASN A 172 -17.93 15.83 17.10
N PRO A 173 -18.10 17.08 16.62
CA PRO A 173 -17.02 17.83 16.00
C PRO A 173 -16.00 18.22 17.08
N ASP A 174 -14.99 17.40 17.30
CA ASP A 174 -13.88 17.73 18.21
C ASP A 174 -12.92 18.70 17.53
N THR A 175 -12.61 19.81 18.21
CA THR A 175 -11.49 20.68 17.83
C THR A 175 -10.19 20.03 18.32
N TYR A 176 -9.41 19.47 17.40
CA TYR A 176 -8.03 19.12 17.74
C TYR A 176 -7.27 20.40 18.09
N PHE A 177 -6.37 20.32 19.08
CA PHE A 177 -5.51 21.42 19.54
C PHE A 177 -4.99 22.27 18.37
N GLY A 178 -5.55 23.47 18.19
CA GLY A 178 -5.13 24.46 17.18
C GLY A 178 -5.91 24.49 15.86
N GLU A 179 -6.99 23.73 15.67
CA GLU A 179 -7.85 23.81 14.47
C GLU A 179 -9.04 24.77 14.63
N SER A 180 -9.40 25.48 13.56
CA SER A 180 -10.57 26.37 13.54
C SER A 180 -11.88 25.59 13.59
N GLU A 181 -12.90 26.14 14.25
CA GLU A 181 -14.24 25.54 14.32
C GLU A 181 -14.84 25.22 12.95
N GLU A 182 -14.49 26.02 11.92
CA GLU A 182 -14.90 25.79 10.54
C GLU A 182 -14.36 24.47 9.99
N LYS A 183 -13.08 24.16 10.22
CA LYS A 183 -12.48 22.89 9.80
C LYS A 183 -13.10 21.69 10.52
N ALA A 184 -13.38 21.81 11.82
CA ALA A 184 -14.03 20.74 12.58
C ALA A 184 -15.43 20.41 12.03
N LYS A 185 -16.19 21.44 11.62
CA LYS A 185 -17.50 21.27 10.96
C LYS A 185 -17.37 20.63 9.58
N GLU A 186 -16.42 21.09 8.76
CA GLU A 186 -16.17 20.51 7.43
C GLU A 186 -15.77 19.02 7.51
N ASP A 187 -14.90 18.67 8.47
CA ASP A 187 -14.45 17.30 8.66
C ASP A 187 -15.57 16.39 9.17
N PHE A 188 -16.44 16.90 10.04
CA PHE A 188 -17.63 16.19 10.49
C PHE A 188 -18.63 15.93 9.36
N GLU A 189 -18.92 16.93 8.51
CA GLU A 189 -19.79 16.75 7.35
C GLU A 189 -19.17 15.81 6.31
N ARG A 190 -17.84 15.84 6.16
CA ARG A 190 -17.10 14.87 5.33
C ARG A 190 -17.23 13.44 5.89
N LEU A 191 -17.15 13.26 7.20
CA LEU A 191 -17.35 11.96 7.85
C LEU A 191 -18.76 11.44 7.61
N LYS A 192 -19.80 12.25 7.87
CA LYS A 192 -21.21 11.88 7.56
C LYS A 192 -21.41 11.48 6.11
N ARG A 193 -20.83 12.22 5.16
CA ARG A 193 -20.90 11.89 3.74
C ARG A 193 -20.30 10.52 3.46
N ARG A 194 -19.12 10.23 4.01
CA ARG A 194 -18.42 8.95 3.81
C ARG A 194 -19.20 7.80 4.43
N ASP A 195 -19.78 7.99 5.61
CA ASP A 195 -20.62 7.01 6.27
C ASP A 195 -21.87 6.69 5.44
N ASN A 196 -22.53 7.71 4.89
CA ASN A 196 -23.68 7.53 4.00
C ASN A 196 -23.31 6.74 2.72
N ILE A 197 -22.13 7.01 2.14
CA ILE A 197 -21.65 6.24 0.98
C ILE A 197 -21.47 4.76 1.36
N LYS A 198 -20.84 4.47 2.50
CA LYS A 198 -20.66 3.10 2.99
C LYS A 198 -21.99 2.39 3.24
N ASN A 199 -22.92 3.06 3.94
CA ASN A 199 -24.25 2.52 4.24
C ASN A 199 -25.01 2.14 2.95
N ASN A 200 -25.07 3.08 2.00
CA ASN A 200 -25.75 2.87 0.72
C ASN A 200 -25.08 1.76 -0.09
N TYR A 201 -23.74 1.71 -0.08
CA TYR A 201 -22.99 0.67 -0.76
C TYR A 201 -23.29 -0.72 -0.21
N CYS A 202 -23.24 -0.87 1.11
CA CYS A 202 -23.52 -2.13 1.77
C CYS A 202 -24.97 -2.59 1.53
N ALA A 203 -25.94 -1.67 1.64
CA ALA A 203 -27.35 -1.96 1.35
C ALA A 203 -27.56 -2.40 -0.11
N LYS A 204 -26.94 -1.71 -1.07
CA LYS A 204 -27.06 -2.03 -2.51
C LYS A 204 -26.45 -3.38 -2.87
N ASN A 205 -25.34 -3.76 -2.22
CA ASN A 205 -24.61 -5.00 -2.52
C ASN A 205 -24.99 -6.16 -1.58
N ASN A 206 -26.04 -6.00 -0.77
CA ASN A 206 -26.49 -7.00 0.20
C ASN A 206 -25.35 -7.44 1.16
N ILE A 207 -24.52 -6.49 1.56
CA ILE A 207 -23.44 -6.66 2.55
C ILE A 207 -23.99 -6.17 3.88
N THR A 208 -23.93 -7.00 4.93
CA THR A 208 -24.34 -6.57 6.27
C THR A 208 -23.30 -5.61 6.84
N LEU A 209 -23.70 -4.41 7.26
CA LEU A 209 -22.80 -3.45 7.89
C LEU A 209 -23.13 -3.33 9.39
N ILE A 210 -22.15 -3.64 10.23
CA ILE A 210 -22.24 -3.50 11.68
C ILE A 210 -21.36 -2.33 12.10
N ARG A 211 -21.92 -1.38 12.86
CA ARG A 211 -21.18 -0.26 13.44
C ARG A 211 -21.14 -0.42 14.95
N ILE A 212 -19.93 -0.44 15.51
CA ILE A 212 -19.69 -0.57 16.95
C ILE A 212 -19.19 0.79 17.45
N PRO A 213 -19.97 1.52 18.27
CA PRO A 213 -19.54 2.80 18.78
C PRO A 213 -18.48 2.66 19.88
N TYR A 214 -17.65 3.69 20.07
CA TYR A 214 -16.50 3.64 20.97
C TYR A 214 -16.83 3.29 22.43
N TRP A 215 -18.03 3.65 22.92
CA TRP A 215 -18.46 3.35 24.29
C TRP A 215 -18.81 1.87 24.51
N GLU A 216 -19.02 1.09 23.46
CA GLU A 216 -19.31 -0.35 23.54
C GLU A 216 -18.03 -1.20 23.64
N VAL A 217 -16.85 -0.59 23.81
CA VAL A 217 -15.55 -1.30 23.86
C VAL A 217 -15.54 -2.49 24.82
N ASN A 218 -16.19 -2.36 25.99
CA ASN A 218 -16.22 -3.42 27.00
C ASN A 218 -17.23 -4.54 26.68
N ASN A 219 -18.17 -4.30 25.75
CA ASN A 219 -19.23 -5.22 25.38
C ASN A 219 -19.04 -5.83 23.98
N ILE A 220 -17.92 -5.55 23.31
CA ILE A 220 -17.67 -6.02 21.93
C ILE A 220 -17.85 -7.54 21.82
N SER A 221 -17.33 -8.32 22.77
CA SER A 221 -17.48 -9.78 22.76
C SER A 221 -18.95 -10.21 22.76
N VAL A 222 -19.75 -9.64 23.67
CA VAL A 222 -21.18 -9.94 23.81
C VAL A 222 -21.96 -9.55 22.56
N LEU A 223 -21.63 -8.41 21.93
CA LEU A 223 -22.26 -7.96 20.70
C LEU A 223 -21.94 -8.90 19.54
N LEU A 224 -20.66 -9.25 19.37
CA LEU A 224 -20.21 -10.15 18.32
C LEU A 224 -20.77 -11.57 18.54
N ASP A 225 -20.81 -12.07 19.77
CA ASP A 225 -21.43 -13.35 20.11
C ASP A 225 -22.91 -13.38 19.70
N LYS A 226 -23.67 -12.31 19.98
CA LYS A 226 -25.07 -12.22 19.56
C LYS A 226 -25.23 -12.24 18.04
N ILE A 227 -24.29 -11.64 17.31
CA ILE A 227 -24.31 -11.57 15.85
C ILE A 227 -24.00 -12.96 15.27
N PHE A 228 -22.93 -13.62 15.72
CA PHE A 228 -22.48 -14.88 15.15
C PHE A 228 -23.28 -16.10 15.67
N ASN A 229 -23.80 -16.07 16.90
CA ASN A 229 -24.58 -17.19 17.45
C ASN A 229 -26.06 -17.16 17.04
N LYS A 230 -26.61 -16.03 16.56
CA LYS A 230 -27.97 -15.99 15.99
C LYS A 230 -28.14 -16.85 14.73
N GLY A 231 -27.04 -17.25 14.07
CA GLY A 231 -27.04 -18.12 12.89
C GLY A 231 -26.83 -19.61 13.18
N ARG A 232 -26.70 -20.02 14.46
CA ARG A 232 -26.63 -21.43 14.89
C ARG A 232 -27.97 -21.85 15.50
N ILE A 233 -28.99 -22.00 14.67
CA ILE A 233 -30.24 -22.71 15.01
C ILE A 233 -30.57 -23.63 13.84
#